data_AF-A0A7J4G115-F1
#
_entry.id   AF-A0A7J4G115-F1
#
_cell.length_a   1.000
_cell.length_b   1.000
_cell.length_c   1.000
_cell.angle_alpha   90.00
_cell.angle_beta   90.00
_cell.angle_gamma   90.00
#
_symmetry.space_group_name_H-M   'P 1'
#
loop_
_entity.id
_entity.type
_entity.pdbx_description
1 polymer ?
#
loop_
_entity_poly.entity_id
_entity_poly.type
_entity_poly.pdbx_seq_one_letter_code
_entity_poly.pdbx_strand_id
1 'polypeptide(L)'
;MKILLIHSDKLKYKITKRALKNIEFPEKREGEFKNCLVVFWAAEETDKNTEQIAENAAQEIKDVAKQINEKKIVLYPYVHLLFGSKPASKDLALELERKLEEKLKKEFEIYRVPFGFYKAFKIECKGHPLAELSRVISSEKVEELPEALKKEEILKSKWYVFEPSGKIHEIKLDNDKLIGFNFDKYKNLEKLVKYEMKKSRKVEEEPPHIKLMRKLELADYESGSDPGNLRYYPKGRLIKALIEEWVTKKVLEYGAMEIETPVMYDFSHLSLKKYLNRFPARQYIIETPNKKVFLRFAACFGQFLIAHDSNISYKNLPLRLYELTRYSFRVEQRGELAGLRRLRAFTMPDCHAFCKDFIQAKEEMLKGFELSKEIQEGIGLTIKEDF
;
A
#
# COMPACT_ATOMS: atom_id res chain seq x y z
N MET A 1 13.26 18.40 -3.66
CA MET A 1 12.31 19.53 -3.66
C MET A 1 11.13 19.15 -2.81
N LYS A 2 10.69 20.03 -1.91
CA LYS A 2 9.52 19.79 -1.04
C LYS A 2 8.36 20.68 -1.48
N ILE A 3 7.16 20.11 -1.53
CA ILE A 3 5.94 20.86 -1.85
C ILE A 3 4.84 20.57 -0.83
N LEU A 4 4.05 21.59 -0.53
CA LEU A 4 2.83 21.53 0.26
C LEU A 4 1.71 22.18 -0.56
N LEU A 5 0.70 21.40 -0.87
CA LEU A 5 -0.44 21.73 -1.69
C LEU A 5 -1.63 22.04 -0.78
N ILE A 6 -2.17 23.26 -0.90
CA ILE A 6 -3.34 23.69 -0.15
C ILE A 6 -4.43 24.14 -1.12
N HIS A 7 -5.56 23.42 -1.15
CA HIS A 7 -6.74 23.88 -1.85
C HIS A 7 -7.39 24.99 -1.03
N SER A 8 -7.41 26.20 -1.59
CA SER A 8 -7.77 27.41 -0.86
C SER A 8 -8.91 28.16 -1.53
N ASP A 9 -9.89 28.56 -0.71
CA ASP A 9 -10.89 29.56 -1.09
C ASP A 9 -10.23 30.93 -1.32
N LYS A 10 -9.22 31.25 -0.51
CA LYS A 10 -8.58 32.56 -0.52
C LYS A 10 -7.14 32.52 -0.03
N LEU A 11 -6.22 33.00 -0.85
CA LEU A 11 -4.84 33.31 -0.48
C LEU A 11 -4.58 34.82 -0.59
N LYS A 12 -4.08 35.43 0.48
CA LYS A 12 -3.55 36.80 0.48
C LYS A 12 -2.10 36.79 0.90
N TYR A 13 -1.27 37.59 0.26
CA TYR A 13 0.11 37.83 0.72
C TYR A 13 0.48 39.31 0.67
N LYS A 14 1.40 39.71 1.54
CA LYS A 14 2.03 41.02 1.57
C LYS A 14 3.52 40.88 1.86
N ILE A 15 4.34 41.44 0.98
CA ILE A 15 5.79 41.50 1.15
C ILE A 15 6.11 42.50 2.27
N THR A 16 6.95 42.08 3.21
CA THR A 16 7.33 42.90 4.37
C THR A 16 8.79 43.33 4.32
N LYS A 17 9.72 42.38 4.16
CA LYS A 17 11.18 42.61 4.20
C LYS A 17 11.90 41.76 3.15
N ARG A 18 13.12 42.15 2.79
CA ARG A 18 14.03 41.32 1.98
C ARG A 18 14.56 40.16 2.82
N ALA A 19 14.51 38.94 2.29
CA ALA A 19 15.14 37.77 2.91
C ALA A 19 16.53 37.48 2.31
N LEU A 20 16.80 37.96 1.10
CA LEU A 20 18.09 37.86 0.43
C LEU A 20 18.71 39.26 0.20
N LYS A 21 20.05 39.33 0.25
CA LYS A 21 20.79 40.55 -0.10
C LYS A 21 20.71 40.79 -1.62
N ASN A 22 20.70 42.06 -2.03
CA ASN A 22 20.73 42.49 -3.43
C ASN A 22 19.53 42.04 -4.28
N ILE A 23 18.30 42.14 -3.75
CA ILE A 23 17.06 41.95 -4.53
C ILE A 23 16.20 43.22 -4.45
N GLU A 24 15.75 43.72 -5.60
CA GLU A 24 14.85 44.87 -5.70
C GLU A 24 13.41 44.50 -5.38
N PHE A 25 12.68 45.39 -4.71
CA PHE A 25 11.27 45.13 -4.42
C PHE A 25 10.47 45.09 -5.73
N PRO A 26 9.56 44.10 -5.89
CA PRO A 26 8.67 44.07 -7.05
C PRO A 26 7.68 45.23 -7.00
N GLU A 27 7.17 45.62 -8.17
CA GLU A 27 6.15 46.67 -8.30
C GLU A 27 4.89 46.35 -7.49
N LYS A 28 4.41 45.10 -7.56
CA LYS A 28 3.31 44.59 -6.74
C LYS A 28 3.84 43.96 -5.47
N ARG A 29 3.55 44.61 -4.34
CA ARG A 29 3.98 44.16 -3.00
C ARG A 29 2.93 43.33 -2.25
N GLU A 30 1.73 43.23 -2.79
CA GLU A 30 0.65 42.42 -2.24
C GLU A 30 -0.16 41.76 -3.37
N GLY A 31 -0.83 40.67 -3.03
CA GLY A 31 -1.68 39.95 -3.96
C GLY A 31 -2.77 39.16 -3.25
N GLU A 32 -3.89 38.97 -3.93
CA GLU A 32 -5.04 38.18 -3.49
C GLU A 32 -5.46 37.23 -4.62
N PHE A 33 -5.61 35.95 -4.28
CA PHE A 33 -6.11 34.89 -5.15
C PHE A 33 -7.32 34.24 -4.50
N LYS A 34 -8.33 33.92 -5.30
CA LYS A 34 -9.56 33.23 -4.86
C LYS A 34 -9.73 31.96 -5.66
N ASN A 35 -10.17 30.88 -5.01
CA ASN A 35 -10.31 29.53 -5.58
C ASN A 35 -9.03 29.12 -6.32
N CYS A 36 -8.06 28.62 -5.56
CA CYS A 36 -6.77 28.23 -6.12
C CYS A 36 -6.13 27.09 -5.35
N LEU A 37 -5.28 26.34 -6.04
CA LEU A 37 -4.33 25.42 -5.43
C LEU A 37 -3.05 26.19 -5.12
N VAL A 38 -2.78 26.42 -3.84
CA VAL A 38 -1.55 27.05 -3.38
C VAL A 38 -0.48 25.98 -3.25
N VAL A 39 0.60 26.12 -4.00
CA VAL A 39 1.76 25.24 -3.97
C VAL A 39 2.87 25.94 -3.21
N PHE A 40 2.91 25.72 -1.90
CA PHE A 40 4.07 26.10 -1.12
C PHE A 40 5.24 25.20 -1.53
N TRP A 41 6.35 25.79 -1.94
CA TRP A 41 7.48 25.01 -2.47
C TRP A 41 8.81 25.45 -1.88
N ALA A 42 9.74 24.50 -1.74
CA ALA A 42 11.11 24.75 -1.35
C ALA A 42 12.07 23.80 -2.08
N ALA A 43 13.20 24.33 -2.53
CA ALA A 43 14.26 23.56 -3.18
C ALA A 43 15.44 23.34 -2.22
N GLU A 44 16.06 22.17 -2.30
CA GLU A 44 17.21 21.71 -1.50
C GLU A 44 18.50 21.80 -2.32
N GLU A 45 19.65 21.93 -1.64
CA GLU A 45 20.97 21.98 -2.30
C GLU A 45 21.26 20.73 -3.17
N THR A 46 20.63 19.61 -2.83
CA THR A 46 20.73 18.33 -3.56
C THR A 46 19.87 18.28 -4.82
N ASP A 47 18.98 19.25 -5.07
CA ASP A 47 18.03 19.26 -6.19
C ASP A 47 18.68 19.67 -7.53
N LYS A 48 19.81 19.05 -7.88
CA LYS A 48 20.63 19.43 -9.04
C LYS A 48 20.04 19.00 -10.38
N ASN A 49 19.27 17.91 -10.43
CA ASN A 49 18.60 17.46 -11.65
C ASN A 49 17.27 18.20 -11.82
N THR A 50 17.37 19.49 -12.17
CA THR A 50 16.25 20.42 -12.19
C THR A 50 15.15 20.02 -13.18
N GLU A 51 15.51 19.40 -14.30
CA GLU A 51 14.54 18.99 -15.33
C GLU A 51 13.62 17.87 -14.83
N GLN A 52 14.20 16.80 -14.29
CA GLN A 52 13.44 15.65 -13.81
C GLN A 52 12.63 16.02 -12.56
N ILE A 53 13.19 16.83 -11.65
CA ILE A 53 12.51 17.27 -10.45
C ILE A 53 11.30 18.14 -10.80
N ALA A 54 11.45 19.07 -11.76
CA ALA A 54 10.34 19.88 -12.23
C ALA A 54 9.26 19.05 -12.94
N GLU A 55 9.64 18.01 -13.70
CA GLU A 55 8.69 17.06 -14.31
C GLU A 55 7.88 16.32 -13.24
N ASN A 56 8.56 15.72 -12.27
CA ASN A 56 7.93 14.97 -11.19
C ASN A 56 7.01 15.86 -10.33
N ALA A 57 7.47 17.06 -9.98
CA ALA A 57 6.67 18.03 -9.25
C ALA A 57 5.44 18.49 -10.06
N ALA A 58 5.61 18.74 -11.36
CA ALA A 58 4.51 19.13 -12.23
C ALA A 58 3.44 18.03 -12.28
N GLN A 59 3.84 16.77 -12.44
CA GLN A 59 2.91 15.65 -12.51
C GLN A 59 2.05 15.53 -11.23
N GLU A 60 2.67 15.55 -10.05
CA GLU A 60 1.95 15.51 -8.77
C GLU A 60 0.97 16.68 -8.61
N ILE A 61 1.38 17.90 -9.00
CA ILE A 61 0.52 19.08 -8.94
C ILE A 61 -0.67 18.94 -9.89
N LYS A 62 -0.45 18.44 -11.12
CA LYS A 62 -1.53 18.22 -12.10
C LYS A 62 -2.55 17.20 -11.61
N ASP A 63 -2.09 16.11 -11.01
CA ASP A 63 -2.96 15.05 -10.53
C ASP A 63 -3.86 15.55 -9.40
N VAL A 64 -3.31 16.30 -8.44
CA VAL A 64 -4.09 16.93 -7.37
C VAL A 64 -5.05 17.97 -7.93
N ALA A 65 -4.58 18.88 -8.81
CA ALA A 65 -5.40 19.94 -9.39
C ALA A 65 -6.61 19.37 -10.18
N LYS A 66 -6.41 18.28 -10.91
CA LYS A 66 -7.49 17.56 -11.62
C LYS A 66 -8.49 16.92 -10.67
N GLN A 67 -8.04 16.29 -9.58
CA GLN A 67 -8.92 15.68 -8.59
C GLN A 67 -9.82 16.70 -7.88
N ILE A 68 -9.29 17.87 -7.56
CA ILE A 68 -10.05 18.96 -6.91
C ILE A 68 -10.77 19.87 -7.90
N ASN A 69 -10.61 19.63 -9.21
CA ASN A 69 -11.15 20.41 -10.31
C ASN A 69 -10.81 21.92 -10.23
N GLU A 70 -9.55 22.24 -9.90
CA GLU A 70 -9.06 23.62 -9.79
C GLU A 70 -8.09 23.95 -10.94
N LYS A 71 -8.28 25.11 -11.57
CA LYS A 71 -7.49 25.56 -12.72
C LYS A 71 -6.43 26.59 -12.34
N LYS A 72 -6.59 27.27 -11.21
CA LYS A 72 -5.65 28.30 -10.74
C LYS A 72 -4.64 27.73 -9.77
N ILE A 73 -3.37 27.86 -10.11
CA ILE A 73 -2.25 27.38 -9.29
C ILE A 73 -1.38 28.57 -8.89
N VAL A 74 -1.11 28.71 -7.59
CA VAL A 74 -0.23 29.75 -7.06
C VAL A 74 1.05 29.12 -6.53
N LEU A 75 2.17 29.34 -7.20
CA LEU A 75 3.50 28.93 -6.74
C LEU A 75 3.97 29.91 -5.66
N TYR A 76 4.08 29.42 -4.42
CA TYR A 76 4.47 30.20 -3.25
C TYR A 76 5.82 29.71 -2.70
N PRO A 77 6.92 30.49 -2.82
CA PRO A 77 8.20 30.11 -2.24
C PRO A 77 8.15 30.10 -0.70
N TYR A 78 8.43 28.95 -0.08
CA TYR A 78 8.29 28.74 1.36
C TYR A 78 9.40 27.85 1.93
N VAL A 79 10.57 28.45 2.20
CA VAL A 79 11.79 27.75 2.66
C VAL A 79 11.60 26.94 3.95
N HIS A 80 10.60 27.27 4.76
CA HIS A 80 10.32 26.59 6.03
C HIS A 80 9.79 25.15 5.88
N LEU A 81 9.56 24.67 4.65
CA LEU A 81 9.34 23.23 4.39
C LEU A 81 10.61 22.40 4.59
N LEU A 82 11.78 23.02 4.60
CA LEU A 82 13.08 22.35 4.72
C LEU A 82 13.43 22.09 6.19
N PHE A 83 12.71 21.17 6.84
CA PHE A 83 13.04 20.73 8.20
C PHE A 83 14.39 20.00 8.21
N GLY A 84 15.45 20.67 8.65
CA GLY A 84 16.79 20.10 8.82
C GLY A 84 17.63 19.96 7.54
N SER A 85 17.13 20.40 6.38
CA SER A 85 17.87 20.32 5.11
C SER A 85 18.36 21.69 4.62
N LYS A 86 19.48 21.70 3.88
CA LYS A 86 20.08 22.94 3.37
C LYS A 86 19.29 23.46 2.16
N PRO A 87 18.90 24.75 2.14
CA PRO A 87 18.21 25.34 1.01
C PRO A 87 19.11 25.40 -0.23
N ALA A 88 18.49 25.25 -1.40
CA ALA A 88 19.14 25.48 -2.70
C ALA A 88 19.71 26.90 -2.82
N SER A 89 20.69 27.07 -3.72
CA SER A 89 21.12 28.40 -4.14
C SER A 89 19.97 29.16 -4.81
N LYS A 90 20.04 30.49 -4.81
CA LYS A 90 19.02 31.36 -5.44
C LYS A 90 18.78 30.96 -6.91
N ASP A 91 19.86 30.74 -7.65
CA ASP A 91 19.78 30.46 -9.09
C ASP A 91 19.16 29.08 -9.34
N LEU A 92 19.54 28.07 -8.55
CA LEU A 92 18.96 26.73 -8.63
C LEU A 92 17.46 26.73 -8.31
N ALA A 93 17.05 27.45 -7.27
CA ALA A 93 15.65 27.56 -6.88
C ALA A 93 14.80 28.28 -7.94
N LEU A 94 15.32 29.36 -8.54
CA LEU A 94 14.63 30.09 -9.60
C LEU A 94 14.58 29.30 -10.91
N GLU A 95 15.62 28.52 -11.22
CA GLU A 95 15.61 27.60 -12.37
C GLU A 95 14.51 26.54 -12.22
N LEU A 96 14.40 25.91 -11.04
CA LEU A 96 13.35 24.95 -10.72
C LEU A 96 11.95 25.55 -10.84
N GLU A 97 11.72 26.74 -10.27
CA GLU A 97 10.42 27.42 -10.35
C GLU A 97 10.02 27.71 -11.81
N ARG A 98 10.96 28.18 -12.64
CA ARG A 98 10.71 28.45 -14.07
C ARG A 98 10.36 27.18 -14.84
N LYS A 99 11.11 26.10 -14.65
CA LYS A 99 10.84 24.82 -15.31
C LYS A 99 9.49 24.24 -14.88
N LEU A 100 9.17 24.35 -13.59
CA LEU A 100 7.88 23.93 -13.06
C LEU A 100 6.72 24.73 -13.67
N GLU A 101 6.84 26.06 -13.72
CA GLU A 101 5.87 26.95 -14.36
C GLU A 101 5.66 26.60 -15.84
N GLU A 102 6.72 26.36 -16.60
CA GLU A 102 6.65 25.99 -18.02
C GLU A 102 5.89 24.68 -18.29
N LYS A 103 5.99 23.71 -17.38
CA LYS A 103 5.30 22.42 -17.49
C LYS A 103 3.83 22.51 -17.07
N LEU A 104 3.49 23.40 -16.15
CA LEU A 104 2.13 23.59 -15.64
C LEU A 104 1.30 24.56 -16.50
N LYS A 105 1.90 25.62 -17.05
CA LYS A 105 1.19 26.66 -17.84
C LYS A 105 0.50 26.14 -19.10
N LYS A 106 0.80 24.91 -19.53
CA LYS A 106 0.13 24.25 -20.67
C LYS A 106 -1.33 23.91 -20.37
N GLU A 107 -1.68 23.67 -19.10
CA GLU A 107 -2.99 23.17 -18.68
C GLU A 107 -3.67 24.06 -17.62
N PHE A 108 -2.92 24.93 -16.93
CA PHE A 108 -3.39 25.66 -15.75
C PHE A 108 -3.00 27.14 -15.79
N GLU A 109 -3.75 27.98 -15.08
CA GLU A 109 -3.44 29.39 -14.85
C GLU A 109 -2.42 29.50 -13.70
N ILE A 110 -1.17 29.86 -14.00
CA ILE A 110 -0.08 29.90 -13.01
C ILE A 110 0.19 31.33 -12.54
N TYR A 111 0.29 31.50 -11.22
CA TYR A 111 0.71 32.73 -10.59
C TYR A 111 1.93 32.48 -9.69
N ARG A 112 2.92 33.36 -9.75
CA ARG A 112 4.11 33.29 -8.90
C ARG A 112 4.08 34.36 -7.82
N VAL A 113 4.41 33.96 -6.59
CA VAL A 113 4.62 34.88 -5.49
C VAL A 113 6.12 35.23 -5.44
N PRO A 114 6.51 36.52 -5.29
CA PRO A 114 7.91 36.93 -5.42
C PRO A 114 8.91 36.18 -4.50
N PHE A 115 9.92 35.56 -5.09
CA PHE A 115 10.98 34.84 -4.38
C PHE A 115 11.94 35.80 -3.64
N GLY A 116 12.50 35.37 -2.49
CA GLY A 116 13.55 36.13 -1.78
C GLY A 116 13.08 37.20 -0.79
N PHE A 117 11.80 37.18 -0.39
CA PHE A 117 11.22 38.13 0.56
C PHE A 117 10.55 37.43 1.74
N TYR A 118 10.58 38.06 2.92
CA TYR A 118 9.65 37.76 4.00
C TYR A 118 8.26 38.26 3.62
N LYS A 119 7.24 37.46 3.92
CA LYS A 119 5.85 37.71 3.54
C LYS A 119 4.95 37.41 4.70
N ALA A 120 4.01 38.31 4.96
CA ALA A 120 2.81 37.97 5.72
C ALA A 120 1.81 37.35 4.74
N PHE A 121 1.14 36.27 5.12
CA PHE A 121 0.08 35.70 4.30
C PHE A 121 -1.11 35.26 5.15
N LYS A 122 -2.30 35.28 4.55
CA LYS A 122 -3.52 34.71 5.11
C LYS A 122 -4.02 33.69 4.09
N ILE A 123 -4.34 32.50 4.56
CA ILE A 123 -4.89 31.44 3.73
C ILE A 123 -6.19 30.93 4.36
N GLU A 124 -7.18 30.66 3.52
CA GLU A 124 -8.45 30.06 3.88
C GLU A 124 -8.54 28.73 3.14
N CYS A 125 -8.28 27.64 3.85
CA CYS A 125 -8.24 26.29 3.29
C CYS A 125 -9.65 25.67 3.28
N LYS A 126 -9.98 24.95 2.21
CA LYS A 126 -11.23 24.20 2.12
C LYS A 126 -11.20 22.98 3.05
N GLY A 127 -12.32 22.65 3.69
CA GLY A 127 -12.41 21.51 4.61
C GLY A 127 -12.71 20.18 3.91
N HIS A 128 -11.76 19.57 3.20
CA HIS A 128 -11.95 18.24 2.60
C HIS A 128 -10.65 17.40 2.56
N PRO A 129 -10.71 16.05 2.42
CA PRO A 129 -9.53 15.18 2.56
C PRO A 129 -8.35 15.49 1.64
N LEU A 130 -8.60 16.05 0.46
CA LEU A 130 -7.56 16.45 -0.51
C LEU A 130 -7.12 17.92 -0.37
N ALA A 131 -7.57 18.63 0.66
CA ALA A 131 -7.34 20.07 0.77
C ALA A 131 -5.93 20.39 1.24
N GLU A 132 -5.26 19.46 1.92
CA GLU A 132 -3.92 19.62 2.46
C GLU A 132 -3.09 18.39 2.13
N LEU A 133 -2.08 18.54 1.27
CA LEU A 133 -1.22 17.42 0.85
C LEU A 133 0.24 17.88 0.84
N SER A 134 1.13 17.12 1.48
CA SER A 134 2.58 17.34 1.37
C SER A 134 3.24 16.24 0.54
N ARG A 135 4.30 16.60 -0.19
CA ARG A 135 5.11 15.68 -1.00
C ARG A 135 6.60 16.04 -0.91
N VAL A 136 7.43 15.02 -1.02
CA VAL A 136 8.87 15.15 -1.24
C VAL A 136 9.15 14.64 -2.66
N ILE A 137 9.74 15.49 -3.49
CA ILE A 137 10.05 15.25 -4.89
C ILE A 137 11.55 15.06 -5.05
N SER A 138 11.96 13.90 -5.54
CA SER A 138 13.34 13.58 -5.87
C SER A 138 13.53 13.42 -7.39
N SER A 139 14.79 13.40 -7.84
CA SER A 139 15.18 13.12 -9.23
C SER A 139 15.16 11.65 -9.59
N GLU A 140 15.03 10.76 -8.60
CA GLU A 140 14.88 9.34 -8.85
C GLU A 140 13.52 9.11 -9.50
N LYS A 141 13.49 8.27 -10.54
CA LYS A 141 12.22 7.79 -11.06
C LYS A 141 11.49 7.15 -9.88
N VAL A 142 10.30 7.68 -9.56
CA VAL A 142 9.28 6.85 -8.93
C VAL A 142 9.13 5.68 -9.89
N GLU A 143 9.75 4.54 -9.57
CA GLU A 143 9.54 3.31 -10.31
C GLU A 143 8.03 3.18 -10.43
N GLU A 144 7.54 3.23 -11.67
CA GLU A 144 6.12 3.13 -11.94
C GLU A 144 5.61 1.93 -11.15
N LEU A 145 4.63 2.16 -10.27
CA LEU A 145 3.80 1.10 -9.73
C LEU A 145 3.56 0.10 -10.87
N PRO A 146 3.90 -1.19 -10.71
CA PRO A 146 3.78 -2.18 -11.78
C PRO A 146 2.49 -1.94 -12.55
N GLU A 147 2.51 -1.91 -13.89
CA GLU A 147 1.31 -1.64 -14.69
C GLU A 147 0.08 -2.46 -14.24
N ALA A 148 0.32 -3.63 -13.66
CA ALA A 148 -0.69 -4.50 -13.11
C ALA A 148 -1.41 -3.92 -11.86
N LEU A 149 -0.76 -3.12 -11.00
CA LEU A 149 -1.43 -2.34 -9.92
C LEU A 149 -2.33 -1.24 -10.51
N LYS A 150 -1.85 -0.53 -11.55
CA LYS A 150 -2.65 0.47 -12.28
C LYS A 150 -3.85 -0.20 -12.98
N LYS A 151 -3.71 -1.44 -13.45
CA LYS A 151 -4.78 -2.25 -14.05
C LYS A 151 -5.78 -2.79 -13.01
N GLU A 152 -5.38 -3.07 -11.77
CA GLU A 152 -6.29 -3.55 -10.71
C GLU A 152 -7.41 -2.54 -10.42
N GLU A 153 -7.11 -1.24 -10.45
CA GLU A 153 -8.11 -0.17 -10.27
C GLU A 153 -9.14 -0.08 -11.43
N ILE A 154 -8.79 -0.59 -12.62
CA ILE A 154 -9.60 -0.48 -13.84
C ILE A 154 -10.32 -1.81 -14.17
N LEU A 155 -9.97 -2.92 -13.50
CA LEU A 155 -10.49 -4.25 -13.78
C LEU A 155 -11.96 -4.41 -13.36
N LYS A 156 -12.83 -4.54 -14.38
CA LYS A 156 -14.22 -4.98 -14.20
C LYS A 156 -14.24 -6.48 -13.88
N SER A 157 -14.45 -6.81 -12.61
CA SER A 157 -14.60 -8.19 -12.13
C SER A 157 -15.94 -8.77 -12.59
N LYS A 158 -15.92 -10.02 -13.08
CA LYS A 158 -17.13 -10.83 -13.31
C LYS A 158 -17.21 -11.91 -12.25
N TRP A 159 -18.42 -12.19 -11.77
CA TRP A 159 -18.67 -13.14 -10.69
C TRP A 159 -19.53 -14.29 -11.21
N TYR A 160 -19.21 -15.51 -10.77
CA TYR A 160 -19.90 -16.71 -11.21
C TYR A 160 -20.15 -17.66 -10.03
N VAL A 161 -21.30 -18.32 -10.02
CA VAL A 161 -21.60 -19.46 -9.14
C VAL A 161 -21.57 -20.73 -9.99
N PHE A 162 -20.79 -21.72 -9.55
CA PHE A 162 -20.68 -23.02 -10.19
C PHE A 162 -21.46 -24.04 -9.37
N GLU A 163 -22.40 -24.74 -10.00
CA GLU A 163 -23.08 -25.86 -9.39
C GLU A 163 -22.26 -27.16 -9.55
N PRO A 164 -22.41 -28.14 -8.63
CA PRO A 164 -21.83 -29.47 -8.80
C PRO A 164 -22.28 -30.19 -10.09
N SER A 165 -23.42 -29.80 -10.64
CA SER A 165 -23.93 -30.28 -11.94
C SER A 165 -23.12 -29.77 -13.15
N GLY A 166 -22.18 -28.84 -12.92
CA GLY A 166 -21.41 -28.18 -13.98
C GLY A 166 -22.09 -26.93 -14.55
N LYS A 167 -23.29 -26.57 -14.07
CA LYS A 167 -23.99 -25.35 -14.48
C LYS A 167 -23.31 -24.10 -13.91
N ILE A 168 -23.15 -23.08 -14.74
CA ILE A 168 -22.49 -21.81 -14.39
C ILE A 168 -23.52 -20.69 -14.43
N HIS A 169 -23.57 -19.88 -13.39
CA HIS A 169 -24.46 -18.73 -13.27
C HIS A 169 -23.65 -17.45 -13.13
N GLU A 170 -23.79 -16.51 -14.05
CA GLU A 170 -23.20 -15.18 -13.89
C GLU A 170 -23.97 -14.38 -12.85
N ILE A 171 -23.27 -13.83 -11.87
CA ILE A 171 -23.86 -13.04 -10.78
C ILE A 171 -23.62 -11.55 -11.00
N LYS A 172 -24.68 -10.77 -10.84
CA LYS A 172 -24.64 -9.31 -10.87
C LYS A 172 -25.23 -8.75 -9.59
N LEU A 173 -24.67 -7.63 -9.14
CA LEU A 173 -25.16 -6.88 -8.00
C LEU A 173 -25.84 -5.62 -8.55
N ASP A 174 -27.15 -5.51 -8.32
CA ASP A 174 -27.95 -4.35 -8.70
C ASP A 174 -28.71 -3.86 -7.47
N ASN A 175 -28.42 -2.62 -7.03
CA ASN A 175 -29.03 -2.01 -5.84
C ASN A 175 -29.07 -2.96 -4.61
N ASP A 176 -27.93 -3.54 -4.24
CA ASP A 176 -27.75 -4.52 -3.15
C ASP A 176 -28.51 -5.87 -3.30
N LYS A 177 -29.15 -6.12 -4.44
CA LYS A 177 -29.75 -7.43 -4.78
C LYS A 177 -28.84 -8.21 -5.71
N LEU A 178 -28.64 -9.50 -5.39
CA LEU A 178 -27.95 -10.43 -6.26
C LEU A 178 -28.91 -10.96 -7.33
N ILE A 179 -28.48 -10.91 -8.58
CA ILE A 179 -29.21 -11.40 -9.75
C ILE A 179 -28.38 -12.49 -10.42
N GLY A 180 -29.03 -13.54 -10.89
CA GLY A 180 -28.42 -14.60 -11.70
C GLY A 180 -28.39 -15.98 -11.07
N PHE A 181 -28.60 -16.10 -9.76
CA PHE A 181 -28.70 -17.36 -9.04
C PHE A 181 -29.73 -17.28 -7.91
N ASN A 182 -30.46 -18.37 -7.64
CA ASN A 182 -31.39 -18.41 -6.51
C ASN A 182 -30.62 -18.81 -5.23
N PHE A 183 -30.50 -17.85 -4.31
CA PHE A 183 -29.82 -18.01 -3.03
C PHE A 183 -30.73 -18.43 -1.86
N ASP A 184 -32.04 -18.66 -2.06
CA ASP A 184 -33.01 -18.95 -1.00
C ASP A 184 -32.57 -20.09 -0.08
N LYS A 185 -31.94 -21.11 -0.67
CA LYS A 185 -31.41 -22.30 0.03
C LYS A 185 -29.93 -22.16 0.44
N TYR A 186 -29.27 -21.08 0.06
CA TYR A 186 -27.81 -20.89 0.18
C TYR A 186 -27.47 -19.56 0.84
N LYS A 187 -28.05 -19.28 2.01
CA LYS A 187 -27.87 -18.01 2.73
C LYS A 187 -26.40 -17.66 3.03
N ASN A 188 -25.57 -18.64 3.38
CA ASN A 188 -24.15 -18.40 3.63
C ASN A 188 -23.38 -18.04 2.34
N LEU A 189 -23.72 -18.70 1.23
CA LEU A 189 -23.17 -18.33 -0.08
C LEU A 189 -23.61 -16.92 -0.49
N GLU A 190 -24.87 -16.55 -0.24
CA GLU A 190 -25.38 -15.20 -0.51
C GLU A 190 -24.56 -14.14 0.23
N LYS A 191 -24.31 -14.36 1.53
CA LYS A 191 -23.48 -13.47 2.36
C LYS A 191 -22.07 -13.34 1.80
N LEU A 192 -21.43 -14.46 1.47
CA LEU A 192 -20.09 -14.49 0.89
C LEU A 192 -20.03 -13.70 -0.43
N VAL A 193 -20.96 -13.96 -1.34
CA VAL A 193 -21.01 -13.28 -2.64
C VAL A 193 -21.25 -11.77 -2.46
N LYS A 194 -22.18 -11.36 -1.59
CA LYS A 194 -22.40 -9.93 -1.27
C LYS A 194 -21.15 -9.28 -0.70
N TYR A 195 -20.46 -9.95 0.23
CA TYR A 195 -19.24 -9.46 0.85
C TYR A 195 -18.13 -9.24 -0.19
N GLU A 196 -17.87 -10.24 -1.03
CA GLU A 196 -16.85 -10.19 -2.07
C GLU A 196 -17.16 -9.15 -3.17
N MET A 197 -18.44 -9.02 -3.56
CA MET A 197 -18.86 -8.07 -4.60
C MET A 197 -18.90 -6.60 -4.14
N LYS A 198 -19.07 -6.32 -2.83
CA LYS A 198 -19.13 -4.95 -2.31
C LYS A 198 -17.83 -4.16 -2.51
N LYS A 199 -16.68 -4.83 -2.76
CA LYS A 199 -15.35 -4.23 -3.03
C LYS A 199 -14.87 -3.17 -2.00
N SER A 200 -15.63 -2.87 -0.95
CA SER A 200 -15.22 -1.94 0.10
C SER A 200 -14.20 -2.62 0.99
N ARG A 201 -12.93 -2.37 0.69
CA ARG A 201 -11.78 -2.75 1.53
C ARG A 201 -11.63 -1.82 2.74
N LYS A 202 -12.43 -0.75 2.82
CA LYS A 202 -12.42 0.22 3.92
C LYS A 202 -13.22 -0.34 5.10
N VAL A 203 -12.60 -0.27 6.25
CA VAL A 203 -13.23 -0.60 7.53
C VAL A 203 -14.17 0.56 7.90
N GLU A 204 -15.48 0.33 7.84
CA GLU A 204 -16.48 1.35 8.19
C GLU A 204 -16.58 1.56 9.71
N GLU A 205 -16.38 0.49 10.48
CA GLU A 205 -16.40 0.50 11.95
C GLU A 205 -15.16 -0.19 12.52
N GLU A 206 -14.59 0.38 13.58
CA GLU A 206 -13.43 -0.19 14.27
C GLU A 206 -13.74 -1.62 14.77
N PRO A 207 -13.02 -2.65 14.29
CA PRO A 207 -13.26 -4.02 14.69
C PRO A 207 -13.14 -4.19 16.22
N PRO A 208 -14.07 -4.93 16.86
CA PRO A 208 -14.09 -5.08 18.32
C PRO A 208 -12.76 -5.58 18.92
N HIS A 209 -12.02 -6.42 18.18
CA HIS A 209 -10.74 -6.96 18.63
C HIS A 209 -9.67 -5.88 18.87
N ILE A 210 -9.76 -4.71 18.23
CA ILE A 210 -8.78 -3.63 18.40
C ILE A 210 -8.83 -3.07 19.82
N LYS A 211 -10.04 -2.88 20.37
CA LYS A 211 -10.20 -2.45 21.76
C LYS A 211 -9.76 -3.55 22.73
N LEU A 212 -10.10 -4.81 22.42
CA LEU A 212 -9.79 -5.94 23.29
C LEU A 212 -8.29 -6.25 23.35
N MET A 213 -7.58 -6.25 22.22
CA MET A 213 -6.14 -6.56 22.20
C MET A 213 -5.33 -5.59 23.07
N ARG A 214 -5.77 -4.33 23.15
CA ARG A 214 -5.15 -3.28 23.97
C ARG A 214 -5.57 -3.39 25.42
N LYS A 215 -6.88 -3.48 25.69
CA LYS A 215 -7.45 -3.59 27.04
C LYS A 215 -6.92 -4.82 27.80
N LEU A 216 -6.72 -5.93 27.09
CA LEU A 216 -6.25 -7.20 27.66
C LEU A 216 -4.72 -7.34 27.61
N GLU A 217 -4.00 -6.32 27.14
CA GLU A 217 -2.53 -6.35 27.00
C GLU A 217 -2.07 -7.57 26.20
N LEU A 218 -2.69 -7.80 25.05
CA LEU A 218 -2.30 -8.87 24.14
C LEU A 218 -1.35 -8.33 23.07
N ALA A 219 -1.78 -7.28 22.37
CA ALA A 219 -1.02 -6.61 21.33
C ALA A 219 -1.40 -5.13 21.25
N ASP A 220 -0.50 -4.31 20.72
CA ASP A 220 -0.75 -2.88 20.51
C ASP A 220 0.05 -2.35 19.32
N TYR A 221 -0.27 -1.14 18.91
CA TYR A 221 0.48 -0.40 17.91
C TYR A 221 1.85 0.01 18.47
N GLU A 222 2.86 0.03 17.61
CA GLU A 222 4.21 0.49 17.94
C GLU A 222 4.54 1.75 17.11
N SER A 223 4.60 2.91 17.76
CA SER A 223 4.86 4.19 17.10
C SER A 223 6.26 4.28 16.47
N GLY A 224 7.22 3.51 16.99
CA GLY A 224 8.55 3.39 16.39
C GLY A 224 8.62 2.45 15.19
N SER A 225 7.50 1.80 14.81
CA SER A 225 7.43 0.85 13.70
C SER A 225 6.57 1.36 12.55
N ASP A 226 6.68 0.71 11.40
CA ASP A 226 5.79 0.97 10.28
C ASP A 226 4.34 0.53 10.61
N PRO A 227 3.29 1.28 10.19
CA PRO A 227 1.90 0.94 10.50
C PRO A 227 1.51 -0.48 10.11
N GLY A 228 0.79 -1.17 11.00
CA GLY A 228 0.40 -2.57 10.76
C GLY A 228 1.51 -3.57 11.06
N ASN A 229 2.62 -3.13 11.67
CA ASN A 229 3.54 -3.98 12.42
C ASN A 229 3.28 -3.78 13.92
N LEU A 230 2.69 -4.78 14.58
CA LEU A 230 2.23 -4.65 15.96
C LEU A 230 3.25 -5.25 16.94
N ARG A 231 3.31 -4.67 18.14
CA ARG A 231 4.00 -5.28 19.28
C ARG A 231 3.07 -6.25 20.01
N TYR A 232 3.65 -7.31 20.55
CA TYR A 232 2.94 -8.26 21.42
C TYR A 232 3.47 -8.14 22.84
N TYR A 233 2.55 -8.00 23.80
CA TYR A 233 2.87 -8.10 25.22
C TYR A 233 3.02 -9.57 25.63
N PRO A 234 3.57 -9.89 26.82
CA PRO A 234 3.80 -11.28 27.23
C PRO A 234 2.59 -12.20 27.12
N LYS A 235 1.39 -11.73 27.50
CA LYS A 235 0.13 -12.50 27.41
C LYS A 235 -0.21 -12.85 25.96
N GLY A 236 -0.22 -11.87 25.06
CA GLY A 236 -0.49 -12.10 23.65
C GLY A 236 0.60 -12.92 22.96
N ARG A 237 1.87 -12.72 23.35
CA ARG A 237 2.99 -13.52 22.84
C ARG A 237 2.84 -14.99 23.22
N LEU A 238 2.45 -15.29 24.45
CA LEU A 238 2.18 -16.65 24.93
C LEU A 238 1.06 -17.30 24.11
N ILE A 239 -0.09 -16.64 23.98
CA ILE A 239 -1.21 -17.15 23.17
C ILE A 239 -0.76 -17.43 21.73
N LYS A 240 -0.06 -16.47 21.11
CA LYS A 240 0.48 -16.65 19.76
C LYS A 240 1.43 -17.85 19.68
N ALA A 241 2.31 -18.03 20.67
CA ALA A 241 3.26 -19.15 20.69
C ALA A 241 2.55 -20.50 20.72
N LEU A 242 1.53 -20.64 21.58
CA LEU A 242 0.77 -21.87 21.71
C LEU A 242 0.01 -22.21 20.42
N ILE A 243 -0.53 -21.20 19.74
CA ILE A 243 -1.19 -21.40 18.44
C ILE A 243 -0.16 -21.78 17.37
N GLU A 244 1.00 -21.13 17.33
CA GLU A 244 2.10 -21.46 16.40
C GLU A 244 2.60 -22.90 16.57
N GLU A 245 2.76 -23.33 17.83
CA GLU A 245 3.16 -24.69 18.18
C GLU A 245 2.09 -25.71 17.79
N TRP A 246 0.82 -25.43 18.10
CA TRP A 246 -0.30 -26.28 17.74
C TRP A 246 -0.42 -26.51 16.24
N VAL A 247 -0.41 -25.40 15.46
CA VAL A 247 -0.50 -25.47 14.00
C VAL A 247 0.69 -26.23 13.42
N THR A 248 1.90 -25.94 13.89
CA THR A 248 3.10 -26.64 13.42
C THR A 248 3.03 -28.13 13.71
N LYS A 249 2.64 -28.52 14.93
CA LYS A 249 2.45 -29.94 15.29
C LYS A 249 1.45 -30.62 14.34
N LYS A 250 0.30 -30.00 14.07
CA LYS A 250 -0.72 -30.55 13.17
C LYS A 250 -0.24 -30.69 11.73
N VAL A 251 0.52 -29.71 11.24
CA VAL A 251 1.09 -29.76 9.88
C VAL A 251 2.21 -30.83 9.77
N LEU A 252 2.96 -31.08 10.84
CA LEU A 252 3.91 -32.20 10.91
C LEU A 252 3.20 -33.56 10.95
N GLU A 253 2.10 -33.69 11.71
CA GLU A 253 1.25 -34.89 11.72
C GLU A 253 0.64 -35.18 10.33
N TYR A 254 0.31 -34.13 9.57
CA TYR A 254 -0.09 -34.21 8.16
C TYR A 254 1.03 -34.73 7.23
N GLY A 255 2.28 -34.78 7.72
CA GLY A 255 3.44 -35.29 6.98
C GLY A 255 4.09 -34.22 6.09
N ALA A 256 3.94 -32.95 6.44
CA ALA A 256 4.75 -31.88 5.86
C ALA A 256 6.12 -31.78 6.55
N MET A 257 7.12 -31.35 5.78
CA MET A 257 8.47 -31.10 6.28
C MET A 257 8.67 -29.60 6.47
N GLU A 258 9.04 -29.23 7.69
CA GLU A 258 9.35 -27.84 8.01
C GLU A 258 10.69 -27.43 7.36
N ILE A 259 10.68 -26.26 6.73
CA ILE A 259 11.85 -25.63 6.12
C ILE A 259 11.93 -24.18 6.57
N GLU A 260 13.10 -23.57 6.39
CA GLU A 260 13.31 -22.14 6.62
C GLU A 260 13.84 -21.49 5.34
N THR A 261 13.28 -20.34 4.96
CA THR A 261 13.67 -19.65 3.74
C THR A 261 14.04 -18.17 4.00
N PRO A 262 14.89 -17.56 3.16
CA PRO A 262 15.31 -16.17 3.36
C PRO A 262 14.14 -15.19 3.47
N VAL A 263 14.27 -14.18 4.34
CA VAL A 263 13.23 -13.14 4.53
C VAL A 263 13.13 -12.15 3.37
N MET A 264 14.20 -12.01 2.58
CA MET A 264 14.28 -11.07 1.48
C MET A 264 14.92 -11.71 0.25
N TYR A 265 14.49 -11.26 -0.92
CA TYR A 265 14.92 -11.83 -2.21
C TYR A 265 15.36 -10.73 -3.18
N ASP A 266 16.22 -11.10 -4.12
CA ASP A 266 16.70 -10.23 -5.17
C ASP A 266 15.55 -9.82 -6.11
N PHE A 267 15.35 -8.51 -6.27
CA PHE A 267 14.31 -7.98 -7.15
C PHE A 267 14.56 -8.30 -8.64
N SER A 268 15.83 -8.56 -9.00
CA SER A 268 16.24 -8.90 -10.36
C SER A 268 16.23 -10.39 -10.65
N HIS A 269 15.91 -11.25 -9.67
CA HIS A 269 15.86 -12.70 -9.89
C HIS A 269 14.81 -13.06 -10.95
N LEU A 270 15.21 -13.77 -12.01
CA LEU A 270 14.39 -13.99 -13.21
C LEU A 270 13.01 -14.61 -12.90
N SER A 271 12.98 -15.70 -12.13
CA SER A 271 11.73 -16.40 -11.77
C SER A 271 10.82 -15.55 -10.88
N LEU A 272 11.40 -14.84 -9.91
CA LEU A 272 10.65 -14.00 -8.98
C LEU A 272 10.11 -12.76 -9.69
N LYS A 273 10.90 -12.10 -10.54
CA LYS A 273 10.47 -10.96 -11.36
C LYS A 273 9.26 -11.30 -12.22
N LYS A 274 9.24 -12.48 -12.85
CA LYS A 274 8.07 -12.97 -13.61
C LYS A 274 6.83 -13.13 -12.72
N TYR A 275 7.00 -13.66 -11.51
CA TYR A 275 5.92 -13.80 -10.55
C TYR A 275 5.38 -12.44 -10.08
N LEU A 276 6.27 -11.52 -9.69
CA LEU A 276 5.92 -10.17 -9.23
C LEU A 276 5.19 -9.36 -10.31
N ASN A 277 5.54 -9.56 -11.58
CA ASN A 277 4.85 -8.92 -12.70
C ASN A 277 3.43 -9.45 -12.93
N ARG A 278 3.17 -10.74 -12.60
CA ARG A 278 1.85 -11.37 -12.73
C ARG A 278 0.96 -11.06 -11.52
N PHE A 279 1.55 -11.05 -10.34
CA PHE A 279 0.88 -10.78 -9.08
C PHE A 279 1.46 -9.51 -8.47
N PRO A 280 0.97 -8.34 -8.93
CA PRO A 280 1.40 -7.07 -8.39
C PRO A 280 0.99 -6.94 -6.92
N ALA A 281 1.87 -7.33 -6.00
CA ALA A 281 1.72 -6.99 -4.59
C ALA A 281 2.55 -5.73 -4.31
N ARG A 282 2.00 -4.81 -3.51
CA ARG A 282 2.78 -3.70 -2.97
C ARG A 282 3.79 -4.27 -1.97
N GLN A 283 5.08 -4.07 -2.24
CA GLN A 283 6.18 -4.70 -1.52
C GLN A 283 7.08 -3.66 -0.89
N TYR A 284 7.74 -4.03 0.20
CA TYR A 284 8.86 -3.26 0.72
C TYR A 284 10.09 -3.57 -0.10
N ILE A 285 10.71 -2.53 -0.64
CA ILE A 285 11.97 -2.60 -1.36
C ILE A 285 13.05 -2.02 -0.45
N ILE A 286 14.14 -2.75 -0.30
CA ILE A 286 15.32 -2.36 0.46
C ILE A 286 16.48 -2.22 -0.52
N GLU A 287 17.13 -1.06 -0.49
CA GLU A 287 18.37 -0.86 -1.22
C GLU A 287 19.53 -1.39 -0.39
N THR A 288 20.23 -2.39 -0.92
CA THR A 288 21.49 -2.88 -0.35
C THR A 288 22.65 -2.24 -1.12
N PRO A 289 23.90 -2.28 -0.60
CA PRO A 289 25.06 -1.70 -1.29
C PRO A 289 25.24 -2.22 -2.74
N ASN A 290 24.79 -3.44 -3.03
CA ASN A 290 25.05 -4.09 -4.31
C ASN A 290 23.79 -4.23 -5.19
N LYS A 291 22.59 -4.20 -4.60
CA LYS A 291 21.35 -4.51 -5.32
C LYS A 291 20.09 -4.10 -4.55
N LYS A 292 18.96 -4.04 -5.26
CA LYS A 292 17.64 -3.95 -4.65
C LYS A 292 17.10 -5.33 -4.27
N VAL A 293 16.61 -5.45 -3.05
CA VAL A 293 15.91 -6.65 -2.56
C VAL A 293 14.51 -6.28 -2.12
N PHE A 294 13.60 -7.25 -2.09
CA PHE A 294 12.26 -7.07 -1.54
C PHE A 294 12.02 -7.99 -0.35
N LEU A 295 11.25 -7.53 0.63
CA LEU A 295 10.78 -8.37 1.73
C LEU A 295 9.69 -9.31 1.21
N ARG A 296 9.80 -10.60 1.54
CA ARG A 296 8.83 -11.61 1.11
C ARG A 296 7.44 -11.34 1.67
N PHE A 297 6.41 -11.69 0.90
CA PHE A 297 5.00 -11.62 1.33
C PHE A 297 4.32 -12.99 1.46
N ALA A 298 5.05 -14.05 1.15
CA ALA A 298 4.63 -15.45 1.23
C ALA A 298 5.88 -16.36 1.29
N ALA A 299 5.73 -17.59 1.80
CA ALA A 299 6.80 -18.59 1.81
C ALA A 299 7.03 -19.20 0.43
N CYS A 300 6.00 -19.13 -0.44
CA CYS A 300 5.99 -19.69 -1.79
C CYS A 300 7.34 -19.53 -2.51
N PHE A 301 7.92 -18.34 -2.47
CA PHE A 301 9.20 -18.04 -3.14
C PHE A 301 10.30 -19.02 -2.76
N GLY A 302 10.55 -19.19 -1.47
CA GLY A 302 11.58 -20.08 -0.98
C GLY A 302 11.21 -21.56 -1.18
N GLN A 303 9.95 -21.91 -0.95
CA GLN A 303 9.47 -23.29 -1.13
C GLN A 303 9.61 -23.76 -2.58
N PHE A 304 9.27 -22.92 -3.56
CA PHE A 304 9.44 -23.25 -4.98
C PHE A 304 10.90 -23.29 -5.40
N LEU A 305 11.76 -22.41 -4.86
CA LEU A 305 13.20 -22.44 -5.16
C LEU A 305 13.87 -23.70 -4.58
N ILE A 306 13.55 -24.05 -3.33
CA ILE A 306 14.03 -25.29 -2.70
C ILE A 306 13.55 -26.51 -3.49
N ALA A 307 12.26 -26.56 -3.85
CA ALA A 307 11.73 -27.67 -4.64
C ALA A 307 12.39 -27.77 -6.02
N HIS A 308 12.69 -26.64 -6.67
CA HIS A 308 13.40 -26.59 -7.95
C HIS A 308 14.83 -27.15 -7.84
N ASP A 309 15.56 -26.80 -6.79
CA ASP A 309 16.96 -27.22 -6.59
C ASP A 309 17.08 -28.63 -5.97
N SER A 310 15.96 -29.21 -5.53
CA SER A 310 15.91 -30.54 -4.91
C SER A 310 15.80 -31.66 -5.95
N ASN A 311 16.49 -32.78 -5.70
CA ASN A 311 16.28 -34.01 -6.46
C ASN A 311 15.04 -34.75 -5.95
N ILE A 312 13.88 -34.50 -6.57
CA ILE A 312 12.59 -35.07 -6.18
C ILE A 312 12.27 -36.29 -7.05
N SER A 313 12.13 -37.47 -6.44
CA SER A 313 11.64 -38.69 -7.09
C SER A 313 10.13 -38.84 -6.96
N TYR A 314 9.50 -39.64 -7.82
CA TYR A 314 8.08 -40.00 -7.71
C TYR A 314 7.72 -40.64 -6.34
N LYS A 315 8.70 -41.29 -5.69
CA LYS A 315 8.54 -41.88 -4.35
C LYS A 315 8.45 -40.84 -3.24
N ASN A 316 8.92 -39.62 -3.49
CA ASN A 316 8.82 -38.52 -2.54
C ASN A 316 7.45 -37.80 -2.64
N LEU A 317 6.63 -38.12 -3.65
CA LEU A 317 5.36 -37.45 -3.88
C LEU A 317 4.20 -38.16 -3.15
N PRO A 318 3.30 -37.42 -2.47
CA PRO A 318 3.23 -35.96 -2.46
C PRO A 318 4.28 -35.35 -1.51
N LEU A 319 5.10 -34.44 -2.03
CA LEU A 319 6.09 -33.71 -1.24
C LEU A 319 5.40 -32.50 -0.63
N ARG A 320 5.49 -32.33 0.68
CA ARG A 320 4.83 -31.24 1.41
C ARG A 320 5.90 -30.41 2.10
N LEU A 321 6.04 -29.16 1.69
CA LEU A 321 6.95 -28.20 2.28
C LEU A 321 6.14 -27.21 3.11
N TYR A 322 6.52 -27.05 4.38
CA TYR A 322 5.88 -26.17 5.33
C TYR A 322 6.88 -25.14 5.85
N GLU A 323 6.45 -23.88 5.98
CA GLU A 323 7.20 -22.88 6.72
C GLU A 323 6.21 -22.04 7.53
N LEU A 324 6.43 -21.96 8.84
CA LEU A 324 5.79 -20.94 9.66
C LEU A 324 6.51 -19.61 9.42
N THR A 325 6.07 -18.84 8.41
CA THR A 325 6.73 -17.60 8.05
C THR A 325 6.49 -16.54 9.11
N ARG A 326 7.37 -16.45 10.10
CA ARG A 326 7.25 -15.46 11.19
C ARG A 326 7.21 -14.02 10.66
N TYR A 327 7.90 -13.77 9.55
CA TYR A 327 7.98 -12.48 8.89
C TYR A 327 7.57 -12.58 7.42
N SER A 328 6.37 -12.09 7.13
CA SER A 328 5.88 -11.82 5.77
C SER A 328 5.27 -10.43 5.72
N PHE A 329 5.47 -9.72 4.62
CA PHE A 329 5.19 -8.29 4.53
C PHE A 329 4.38 -7.90 3.31
N ARG A 330 3.34 -7.08 3.49
CA ARG A 330 2.58 -6.46 2.39
C ARG A 330 2.40 -4.98 2.68
N VAL A 331 2.70 -4.11 1.71
CA VAL A 331 2.54 -2.66 1.88
C VAL A 331 1.08 -2.30 1.62
N GLU A 332 0.20 -2.66 2.56
CA GLU A 332 -1.21 -2.27 2.54
C GLU A 332 -1.37 -0.74 2.69
N GLN A 333 -2.41 -0.12 2.12
CA GLN A 333 -2.61 1.32 2.32
C GLN A 333 -2.95 1.59 3.78
N ARG A 334 -2.59 2.77 4.29
CA ARG A 334 -2.87 3.14 5.70
C ARG A 334 -4.36 3.01 6.05
N GLY A 335 -5.26 3.38 5.15
CA GLY A 335 -6.71 3.27 5.34
C GLY A 335 -7.28 1.85 5.26
N GLU A 336 -6.47 0.85 4.90
CA GLU A 336 -6.86 -0.56 4.84
C GLU A 336 -6.46 -1.34 6.11
N LEU A 337 -5.61 -0.77 6.97
CA LEU A 337 -5.10 -1.44 8.16
C LEU A 337 -6.18 -1.57 9.25
N ALA A 338 -6.23 -2.73 9.91
CA ALA A 338 -7.33 -3.09 10.79
C ALA A 338 -6.88 -3.96 11.98
N GLY A 339 -6.04 -3.42 12.86
CA GLY A 339 -5.46 -4.16 14.00
C GLY A 339 -4.90 -5.51 13.56
N LEU A 340 -5.21 -6.58 14.30
CA LEU A 340 -4.78 -7.95 13.96
C LEU A 340 -5.43 -8.58 12.70
N ARG A 341 -6.45 -7.95 12.10
CA ARG A 341 -7.16 -8.52 10.93
C ARG A 341 -6.46 -8.19 9.61
N ARG A 342 -5.88 -6.98 9.50
CA ARG A 342 -5.19 -6.53 8.29
C ARG A 342 -3.94 -5.75 8.66
N LEU A 343 -2.80 -6.38 8.41
CA LEU A 343 -1.47 -5.99 8.88
C LEU A 343 -0.53 -5.80 7.68
N ARG A 344 0.57 -5.08 7.91
CA ARG A 344 1.67 -5.02 6.95
C ARG A 344 2.77 -6.01 7.22
N ALA A 345 2.88 -6.50 8.46
CA ALA A 345 3.75 -7.59 8.86
C ALA A 345 2.91 -8.67 9.53
N PHE A 346 3.01 -9.90 9.08
CA PHE A 346 2.20 -11.00 9.58
C PHE A 346 2.97 -12.32 9.58
N THR A 347 2.47 -13.24 10.40
CA THR A 347 2.93 -14.63 10.44
C THR A 347 1.96 -15.51 9.70
N MET A 348 2.44 -16.41 8.84
CA MET A 348 1.59 -17.31 8.07
C MET A 348 2.12 -18.75 8.15
N PRO A 349 1.29 -19.72 8.57
CA PRO A 349 1.62 -21.13 8.43
C PRO A 349 1.42 -21.54 6.95
N ASP A 350 2.47 -21.43 6.15
CA ASP A 350 2.39 -21.61 4.70
C ASP A 350 2.87 -23.01 4.31
N CYS A 351 2.02 -23.77 3.62
CA CYS A 351 2.29 -25.16 3.24
C CYS A 351 1.99 -25.39 1.76
N HIS A 352 2.98 -25.91 1.02
CA HIS A 352 2.85 -26.26 -0.39
C HIS A 352 3.02 -27.76 -0.60
N ALA A 353 2.05 -28.39 -1.25
CA ALA A 353 2.10 -29.79 -1.64
C ALA A 353 2.40 -29.91 -3.15
N PHE A 354 3.48 -30.60 -3.49
CA PHE A 354 3.85 -30.98 -4.84
C PHE A 354 3.33 -32.39 -5.09
N CYS A 355 2.46 -32.53 -6.08
CA CYS A 355 1.77 -33.77 -6.40
C CYS A 355 2.17 -34.27 -7.78
N LYS A 356 2.15 -35.59 -7.98
CA LYS A 356 2.53 -36.23 -9.26
C LYS A 356 1.53 -35.97 -10.38
N ASP A 357 0.24 -35.84 -10.05
CA ASP A 357 -0.85 -35.69 -11.00
C ASP A 357 -2.08 -35.03 -10.34
N PHE A 358 -3.10 -34.75 -11.15
CA PHE A 358 -4.35 -34.14 -10.70
C PHE A 358 -5.15 -35.00 -9.71
N ILE A 359 -5.01 -36.32 -9.74
CA ILE A 359 -5.74 -37.22 -8.84
C ILE A 359 -5.15 -37.05 -7.44
N GLN A 360 -3.83 -37.17 -7.32
CA GLN A 360 -3.12 -36.93 -6.06
C GLN A 360 -3.33 -35.49 -5.58
N ALA A 361 -3.34 -34.49 -6.47
CA ALA A 361 -3.61 -33.11 -6.08
C ALA A 361 -5.00 -32.93 -5.45
N LYS A 362 -6.03 -33.62 -5.97
CA LYS A 362 -7.38 -33.59 -5.38
C LYS A 362 -7.41 -34.28 -4.01
N GLU A 363 -6.75 -35.42 -3.87
CA GLU A 363 -6.63 -36.11 -2.58
C GLU A 363 -5.95 -35.23 -1.53
N GLU A 364 -4.84 -34.56 -1.90
CA GLU A 364 -4.11 -33.66 -1.02
C GLU A 364 -4.91 -32.40 -0.68
N MET A 365 -5.70 -31.87 -1.62
CA MET A 365 -6.62 -30.76 -1.36
C MET A 365 -7.67 -31.14 -0.30
N LEU A 366 -8.26 -32.34 -0.38
CA LEU A 366 -9.23 -32.82 0.60
C LEU A 366 -8.59 -33.03 1.99
N LYS A 367 -7.40 -33.62 2.04
CA LYS A 367 -6.65 -33.76 3.31
C LYS A 367 -6.30 -32.42 3.92
N GLY A 368 -5.85 -31.46 3.10
CA GLY A 368 -5.55 -30.10 3.55
C GLY A 368 -6.80 -29.36 4.06
N PHE A 369 -7.96 -29.61 3.45
CA PHE A 369 -9.24 -29.08 3.94
C PHE A 369 -9.59 -29.65 5.32
N GLU A 370 -9.53 -30.97 5.51
CA GLU A 370 -9.80 -31.59 6.81
C GLU A 370 -8.80 -31.14 7.88
N LEU A 371 -7.52 -31.00 7.53
CA LEU A 371 -6.51 -30.44 8.43
C LEU A 371 -6.85 -29.00 8.87
N SER A 372 -7.25 -28.14 7.92
CA SER A 372 -7.66 -26.77 8.23
C SER A 372 -8.86 -26.73 9.17
N LYS A 373 -9.84 -27.60 8.93
CA LYS A 373 -11.02 -27.77 9.80
C LYS A 373 -10.61 -28.23 11.19
N GLU A 374 -9.77 -29.25 11.31
CA GLU A 374 -9.27 -29.76 12.59
C GLU A 374 -8.53 -28.68 13.39
N ILE A 375 -7.68 -27.88 12.72
CA ILE A 375 -6.95 -26.77 13.36
C ILE A 375 -7.93 -25.71 13.89
N GLN A 376 -8.94 -25.34 13.11
CA GLN A 376 -9.97 -24.37 13.52
C GLN A 376 -10.79 -24.89 14.70
N GLU A 377 -11.25 -26.14 14.64
CA GLU A 377 -11.99 -26.78 15.73
C GLU A 377 -11.13 -26.88 17.00
N GLY A 378 -9.82 -27.15 16.86
CA GLY A 378 -8.86 -27.19 17.96
C GLY A 378 -8.67 -25.85 18.69
N ILE A 379 -9.00 -24.72 18.06
CA ILE A 379 -9.00 -23.39 18.70
C ILE A 379 -10.41 -22.91 19.06
N GLY A 380 -11.41 -23.79 18.97
CA GLY A 380 -12.80 -23.50 19.35
C GLY A 380 -13.63 -22.81 18.27
N LEU A 381 -13.19 -22.84 17.00
CA LEU A 381 -13.97 -22.33 15.87
C LEU A 381 -14.58 -23.50 15.10
N THR A 382 -15.90 -23.51 14.94
CA THR A 382 -16.61 -24.60 14.23
C THR A 382 -17.36 -24.08 13.01
N ILE A 383 -17.43 -24.90 11.95
CA ILE A 383 -18.18 -24.57 10.72
C ILE A 383 -19.66 -24.30 11.02
N LYS A 384 -20.23 -24.91 12.06
CA LYS A 384 -21.66 -24.79 12.36
C LYS A 384 -22.01 -23.52 13.14
N GLU A 385 -21.10 -23.06 13.99
CA GLU A 385 -21.38 -21.97 14.94
C GLU A 385 -20.76 -20.64 14.49
N ASP A 386 -19.60 -20.67 13.81
CA ASP A 386 -18.80 -19.47 13.50
C ASP A 386 -18.83 -19.06 12.02
N PHE A 387 -19.31 -19.94 11.12
CA PHE A 387 -19.30 -19.74 9.66
C PHE A 387 -20.69 -20.01 9.04
#